data_AF-A0A7J2LQH9-F1
#
_entry.id   AF-A0A7J2LQH9-F1
#
_cell.length_a   1.000
_cell.length_b   1.000
_cell.length_c   1.000
_cell.angle_alpha   90.00
_cell.angle_beta   90.00
_cell.angle_gamma   90.00
#
_symmetry.space_group_name_H-M   'P 1'
#
loop_
_entity.id
_entity.type
_entity.pdbx_description
1 polymer ?
#
loop_
_entity_poly.entity_id
_entity_poly.type
_entity_poly.pdbx_seq_one_letter_code
_entity_poly.pdbx_strand_id
1 'polypeptide(L)'
;MRVENLIGEQNFVNESINGGIWSIRLENTIVTNYSVTLRGFSNATITNSELKRVSCHEFSTAKISLSKVTVIAPREVALVDVYQSIVGLDLLFRNTFASISVPYNESLMVIRAHSVISYTVTLRDSKVLGMNMTAITSEIDISESDVYVLFASHASSISLDSSSIILALLEASSNLLASDSEIRLLVLSQFNTVELKHSSVGITLLLMGRKERLRLPSGAYPSIILLDNATGWIVKLLDSEIIDWRIIAIQGSEVIVENSHVLLAYAEALSRIKLINCLIELPPIVDMLGRVEIYWTLRVITLRDLVPARGINVTIFDENGRLIAHALTNEEGVAEFLLTQAIITEEMRIDLGTYIIQVGHGFLRVTRKIYLWKTMEIRIYLIGPITILISAVTAALLIIIIKTVLKVLREEKVRPPQVFP
;
A
#
# COMPACT_ATOMS: atom_id res chain seq x y z
N MET A 1 -24.64 -32.25 -32.90
CA MET A 1 -23.62 -33.32 -32.70
C MET A 1 -23.68 -33.73 -31.23
N ARG A 2 -23.83 -35.02 -30.93
CA ARG A 2 -23.97 -35.54 -29.55
C ARG A 2 -22.63 -36.22 -29.19
N VAL A 3 -21.83 -35.60 -28.34
CA VAL A 3 -20.61 -36.23 -27.80
C VAL A 3 -20.99 -36.81 -26.44
N GLU A 4 -21.32 -38.11 -26.43
CA GLU A 4 -21.73 -38.79 -25.21
C GLU A 4 -20.56 -39.50 -24.56
N ASN A 5 -20.21 -39.03 -23.36
CA ASN A 5 -19.31 -39.63 -22.39
C ASN A 5 -17.82 -39.53 -22.72
N LEU A 6 -17.19 -38.55 -22.07
CA LEU A 6 -15.75 -38.47 -21.94
C LEU A 6 -15.43 -38.84 -20.47
N ILE A 7 -14.80 -40.00 -20.28
CA ILE A 7 -14.43 -40.58 -18.97
C ILE A 7 -12.91 -40.71 -18.94
N GLY A 8 -12.27 -40.33 -17.82
CA GLY A 8 -10.83 -40.45 -17.59
C GLY A 8 -10.04 -39.15 -17.76
N GLU A 9 -8.70 -39.23 -17.69
CA GLU A 9 -7.81 -38.12 -18.03
C GLU A 9 -7.91 -37.85 -19.54
N GLN A 10 -8.52 -36.72 -19.90
CA GLN A 10 -8.71 -36.33 -21.28
C GLN A 10 -7.95 -35.02 -21.52
N ASN A 11 -6.95 -35.08 -22.40
CA ASN A 11 -6.26 -33.90 -22.91
C ASN A 11 -7.07 -33.33 -24.09
N PHE A 12 -8.12 -32.57 -23.81
CA PHE A 12 -8.83 -31.82 -24.86
C PHE A 12 -7.96 -30.67 -25.36
N VAL A 13 -7.56 -30.71 -26.64
CA VAL A 13 -6.85 -29.61 -27.29
C VAL A 13 -7.87 -28.74 -28.03
N ASN A 14 -8.18 -27.57 -27.46
CA ASN A 14 -8.81 -26.44 -28.17
C ASN A 14 -10.07 -26.76 -29.00
N GLU A 15 -11.01 -27.53 -28.48
CA GLU A 15 -12.30 -27.75 -29.16
C GLU A 15 -13.32 -26.65 -28.79
N SER A 16 -13.56 -25.72 -29.72
CA SER A 16 -14.76 -24.87 -29.70
C SER A 16 -15.87 -25.54 -30.52
N ILE A 17 -16.88 -26.10 -29.85
CA ILE A 17 -18.03 -26.66 -30.57
C ILE A 17 -18.97 -25.49 -30.92
N ASN A 18 -18.81 -24.94 -32.12
CA ASN A 18 -19.64 -23.85 -32.63
C ASN A 18 -20.73 -24.39 -33.57
N GLY A 19 -22.00 -24.04 -33.28
CA GLY A 19 -23.15 -24.30 -34.15
C GLY A 19 -24.00 -25.52 -33.75
N GLY A 20 -25.32 -25.30 -33.65
CA GLY A 20 -26.34 -26.32 -33.38
C GLY A 20 -26.66 -26.56 -31.90
N ILE A 21 -27.71 -27.33 -31.64
CA ILE A 21 -28.00 -27.88 -30.30
C ILE A 21 -27.02 -29.03 -30.06
N TRP A 22 -26.22 -28.94 -28.99
CA TRP A 22 -25.30 -29.99 -28.59
C TRP A 22 -25.24 -30.11 -27.07
N SER A 23 -24.89 -31.30 -26.58
CA SER A 23 -24.72 -31.56 -25.16
C SER A 23 -23.42 -32.28 -24.89
N ILE A 24 -22.75 -31.90 -23.80
CA ILE A 24 -21.54 -32.51 -23.29
C ILE A 24 -21.77 -33.04 -21.87
N ARG A 25 -21.27 -34.25 -21.61
CA ARG A 25 -21.29 -34.88 -20.29
C ARG A 25 -19.86 -35.22 -19.88
N LEU A 26 -19.38 -34.57 -18.82
CA LEU A 26 -18.08 -34.83 -18.21
C LEU A 26 -18.30 -35.46 -16.84
N GLU A 27 -17.74 -36.66 -16.65
CA GLU A 27 -17.81 -37.40 -15.39
C GLU A 27 -16.42 -37.91 -15.02
N ASN A 28 -15.99 -37.69 -13.78
CA ASN A 28 -14.67 -38.12 -13.31
C ASN A 28 -13.54 -37.60 -14.21
N THR A 29 -13.66 -36.36 -14.69
CA THR A 29 -12.74 -35.77 -15.65
C THR A 29 -11.83 -34.76 -14.97
N ILE A 30 -10.53 -34.81 -15.27
CA ILE A 30 -9.56 -33.80 -14.83
C ILE A 30 -9.05 -33.06 -16.06
N VAL A 31 -9.29 -31.75 -16.13
CA VAL A 31 -8.81 -30.85 -17.18
C VAL A 31 -7.94 -29.76 -16.56
N THR A 32 -6.63 -29.96 -16.61
CA THR A 32 -5.63 -29.11 -15.95
C THR A 32 -5.27 -27.86 -16.76
N ASN A 33 -5.36 -27.91 -18.10
CA ASN A 33 -4.82 -26.85 -18.97
C ASN A 33 -5.84 -26.10 -19.83
N TYR A 34 -7.05 -26.63 -20.04
CA TYR A 34 -7.99 -26.13 -21.04
C TYR A 34 -9.35 -25.68 -20.48
N SER A 35 -10.07 -24.87 -21.26
CA SER A 35 -11.39 -24.31 -20.94
C SER A 35 -12.50 -24.93 -21.77
N VAL A 36 -13.64 -25.24 -21.16
CA VAL A 36 -14.88 -25.60 -21.86
C VAL A 36 -15.64 -24.33 -22.18
N THR A 37 -15.99 -24.10 -23.45
CA THR A 37 -16.80 -22.94 -23.87
C THR A 37 -18.12 -23.41 -24.48
N LEU A 38 -19.22 -22.98 -23.88
CA LEU A 38 -20.59 -23.24 -24.31
C LEU A 38 -21.15 -21.99 -24.99
N ARG A 39 -21.69 -22.15 -26.20
CA ARG A 39 -22.33 -21.10 -27.02
C ARG A 39 -23.64 -21.60 -27.61
N GLY A 40 -24.55 -20.71 -27.99
CA GLY A 40 -25.88 -21.05 -28.50
C GLY A 40 -26.73 -21.83 -27.50
N PHE A 41 -27.50 -22.79 -27.99
CA PHE A 41 -28.39 -23.66 -27.21
C PHE A 41 -27.66 -24.92 -26.68
N SER A 42 -26.45 -24.75 -26.15
CA SER A 42 -25.60 -25.87 -25.69
C SER A 42 -25.84 -26.20 -24.22
N ASN A 43 -25.76 -27.49 -23.88
CA ASN A 43 -26.01 -27.99 -22.52
C ASN A 43 -24.83 -28.82 -22.00
N ALA A 44 -24.22 -28.42 -20.89
CA ALA A 44 -23.18 -29.20 -20.22
C ALA A 44 -23.69 -29.79 -18.90
N THR A 45 -23.35 -31.06 -18.65
CA THR A 45 -23.43 -31.68 -17.32
C THR A 45 -22.03 -32.11 -16.90
N ILE A 46 -21.54 -31.54 -15.81
CA ILE A 46 -20.18 -31.74 -15.28
C ILE A 46 -20.32 -32.28 -13.86
N THR A 47 -19.82 -33.49 -13.61
CA THR A 47 -19.95 -34.16 -12.31
C THR A 47 -18.64 -34.76 -11.87
N ASN A 48 -18.29 -34.62 -10.59
CA ASN A 48 -17.08 -35.17 -9.98
C ASN A 48 -15.81 -34.89 -10.80
N SER A 49 -15.65 -33.65 -11.25
CA SER A 49 -14.59 -33.28 -12.20
C SER A 49 -13.79 -32.07 -11.69
N GLU A 50 -12.55 -31.96 -12.14
CA GLU A 50 -11.72 -30.77 -11.93
C GLU A 50 -11.49 -30.07 -13.27
N LEU A 51 -11.92 -28.83 -13.40
CA LEU A 51 -11.81 -28.04 -14.62
C LEU A 51 -11.14 -26.70 -14.34
N LYS A 52 -10.31 -26.24 -15.28
CA LYS A 52 -9.74 -24.89 -15.20
C LYS A 52 -10.77 -23.80 -15.47
N ARG A 53 -11.60 -23.95 -16.50
CA ARG A 53 -12.59 -22.91 -16.86
C ARG A 53 -13.82 -23.47 -17.57
N VAL A 54 -14.97 -22.92 -17.22
CA VAL A 54 -16.25 -23.12 -17.92
C VAL A 54 -16.81 -21.76 -18.31
N SER A 55 -16.81 -21.44 -19.60
CA SER A 55 -17.39 -20.21 -20.15
C SER A 55 -18.74 -20.53 -20.75
N CYS A 56 -19.80 -19.84 -20.32
CA CYS A 56 -21.15 -20.04 -20.84
C CYS A 56 -21.62 -18.74 -21.49
N HIS A 57 -22.04 -18.79 -22.75
CA HIS A 57 -22.50 -17.64 -23.53
C HIS A 57 -23.88 -17.91 -24.15
N GLU A 58 -24.54 -16.87 -24.66
CA GLU A 58 -25.84 -16.97 -25.33
C GLU A 58 -26.85 -17.75 -24.49
N PHE A 59 -27.56 -18.73 -25.05
CA PHE A 59 -28.59 -19.53 -24.36
C PHE A 59 -28.05 -20.83 -23.75
N SER A 60 -26.76 -20.87 -23.42
CA SER A 60 -26.13 -22.11 -22.94
C SER A 60 -26.47 -22.39 -21.49
N THR A 61 -26.59 -23.67 -21.15
CA THR A 61 -26.82 -24.14 -19.78
C THR A 61 -25.68 -25.03 -19.31
N ALA A 62 -25.16 -24.79 -18.10
CA ALA A 62 -24.19 -25.67 -17.45
C ALA A 62 -24.73 -26.12 -16.09
N LYS A 63 -24.74 -27.45 -15.86
CA LYS A 63 -25.02 -28.07 -14.57
C LYS A 63 -23.74 -28.68 -14.02
N ILE A 64 -23.25 -28.18 -12.90
CA ILE A 64 -21.97 -28.53 -12.31
C ILE A 64 -22.23 -29.09 -10.91
N SER A 65 -21.75 -30.30 -10.62
CA SER A 65 -21.94 -30.92 -9.29
C SER A 65 -20.70 -31.66 -8.80
N LEU A 66 -20.46 -31.62 -7.48
CA LEU A 66 -19.35 -32.34 -6.83
C LEU A 66 -17.98 -32.05 -7.48
N SER A 67 -17.79 -30.84 -8.02
CA SER A 67 -16.68 -30.53 -8.91
C SER A 67 -15.84 -29.36 -8.40
N LYS A 68 -14.63 -29.22 -8.91
CA LYS A 68 -13.78 -28.05 -8.69
C LYS A 68 -13.58 -27.33 -10.03
N VAL A 69 -14.04 -26.09 -10.14
CA VAL A 69 -13.92 -25.29 -11.37
C VAL A 69 -13.22 -23.98 -11.06
N THR A 70 -11.98 -23.80 -11.51
CA THR A 70 -11.21 -22.61 -11.13
C THR A 70 -11.92 -21.31 -11.53
N VAL A 71 -12.57 -21.25 -12.70
CA VAL A 71 -13.37 -20.09 -13.11
C VAL A 71 -14.63 -20.51 -13.88
N ILE A 72 -15.76 -19.97 -13.49
CA ILE A 72 -17.01 -19.95 -14.26
C ILE A 72 -17.19 -18.53 -14.80
N ALA A 73 -17.39 -18.43 -16.12
CA ALA A 73 -17.57 -17.16 -16.81
C ALA A 73 -18.91 -17.15 -17.57
N PRO A 74 -20.02 -16.84 -16.90
CA PRO A 74 -21.30 -16.67 -17.56
C PRO A 74 -21.30 -15.35 -18.35
N ARG A 75 -21.93 -15.37 -19.51
CA ARG A 75 -22.09 -14.22 -20.41
C ARG A 75 -23.47 -14.32 -21.04
N GLU A 76 -24.02 -13.16 -21.36
CA GLU A 76 -25.29 -13.04 -22.09
C GLU A 76 -26.46 -13.75 -21.39
N VAL A 77 -27.15 -14.71 -22.02
CA VAL A 77 -28.39 -15.36 -21.50
C VAL A 77 -28.10 -16.70 -20.80
N ALA A 78 -26.86 -16.91 -20.36
CA ALA A 78 -26.41 -18.21 -19.88
C ALA A 78 -27.02 -18.58 -18.52
N LEU A 79 -27.28 -19.87 -18.33
CA LEU A 79 -27.75 -20.45 -17.07
C LEU A 79 -26.69 -21.38 -16.51
N VAL A 80 -26.20 -21.09 -15.31
CA VAL A 80 -25.21 -21.96 -14.65
C VAL A 80 -25.73 -22.37 -13.28
N ASP A 81 -25.97 -23.66 -13.10
CA ASP A 81 -26.34 -24.26 -11.83
C ASP A 81 -25.16 -25.04 -11.26
N VAL A 82 -24.72 -24.67 -10.06
CA VAL A 82 -23.59 -25.27 -9.35
C VAL A 82 -24.08 -25.85 -8.03
N TYR A 83 -23.67 -27.08 -7.71
CA TYR A 83 -24.06 -27.77 -6.48
C TYR A 83 -22.87 -28.49 -5.83
N GLN A 84 -22.70 -28.35 -4.51
CA GLN A 84 -21.65 -29.03 -3.73
C GLN A 84 -20.26 -28.97 -4.39
N SER A 85 -19.88 -27.79 -4.89
CA SER A 85 -18.68 -27.60 -5.71
C SER A 85 -17.83 -26.44 -5.19
N ILE A 86 -16.58 -26.36 -5.66
CA ILE A 86 -15.67 -25.25 -5.38
C ILE A 86 -15.41 -24.50 -6.68
N VAL A 87 -15.78 -23.22 -6.77
CA VAL A 87 -15.75 -22.47 -8.02
C VAL A 87 -15.12 -21.08 -7.88
N GLY A 88 -14.50 -20.55 -8.94
CA GLY A 88 -14.25 -19.11 -9.06
C GLY A 88 -15.26 -18.45 -9.99
N LEU A 89 -15.45 -17.13 -9.87
CA LEU A 89 -16.41 -16.37 -10.67
C LEU A 89 -15.70 -15.27 -11.47
N ASP A 90 -16.03 -15.17 -12.75
CA ASP A 90 -15.61 -14.10 -13.66
C ASP A 90 -16.88 -13.50 -14.27
N LEU A 91 -17.34 -12.39 -13.71
CA LEU A 91 -18.65 -11.79 -13.97
C LEU A 91 -18.50 -10.52 -14.81
N LEU A 92 -19.26 -10.44 -15.90
CA LEU A 92 -19.27 -9.28 -16.79
C LEU A 92 -20.68 -8.68 -16.87
N PHE A 93 -20.81 -7.44 -16.45
CA PHE A 93 -22.03 -6.65 -16.45
C PHE A 93 -21.92 -5.55 -17.49
N ARG A 94 -22.88 -5.49 -18.42
CA ARG A 94 -22.98 -4.46 -19.45
C ARG A 94 -24.42 -3.97 -19.52
N ASN A 95 -24.63 -2.67 -19.36
CA ASN A 95 -25.96 -2.04 -19.44
C ASN A 95 -27.00 -2.79 -18.59
N THR A 96 -26.66 -3.08 -17.35
CA THR A 96 -27.47 -3.97 -16.49
C THR A 96 -27.46 -3.52 -15.03
N PHE A 97 -28.46 -3.98 -14.29
CA PHE A 97 -28.51 -3.92 -12.84
C PHE A 97 -28.21 -5.29 -12.26
N ALA A 98 -27.39 -5.39 -11.21
CA ALA A 98 -27.14 -6.66 -10.54
C ALA A 98 -27.01 -6.47 -9.03
N SER A 99 -27.58 -7.40 -8.27
CA SER A 99 -27.32 -7.54 -6.84
C SER A 99 -26.57 -8.83 -6.61
N ILE A 100 -25.49 -8.75 -5.84
CA ILE A 100 -24.57 -9.85 -5.58
C ILE A 100 -24.39 -9.94 -4.07
N SER A 101 -24.74 -11.11 -3.54
CA SER A 101 -24.44 -11.50 -2.18
C SER A 101 -23.92 -12.93 -2.23
N VAL A 102 -22.66 -13.12 -1.83
CA VAL A 102 -22.00 -14.43 -1.85
C VAL A 102 -21.33 -14.66 -0.48
N PRO A 103 -22.11 -14.88 0.59
CA PRO A 103 -21.55 -15.09 1.92
C PRO A 103 -20.87 -16.45 2.00
N TYR A 104 -19.85 -16.58 2.86
CA TYR A 104 -19.08 -17.82 3.01
C TYR A 104 -19.90 -19.04 3.49
N ASN A 105 -21.10 -18.84 4.04
CA ASN A 105 -21.86 -19.84 4.79
C ASN A 105 -23.31 -20.06 4.31
N GLU A 106 -23.73 -19.53 3.16
CA GLU A 106 -25.11 -19.74 2.69
C GLU A 106 -25.29 -21.01 1.84
N SER A 107 -26.42 -21.68 2.03
CA SER A 107 -26.78 -22.92 1.31
C SER A 107 -27.24 -22.68 -0.14
N LEU A 108 -27.68 -21.47 -0.48
CA LEU A 108 -28.14 -21.09 -1.82
C LEU A 108 -27.81 -19.63 -2.10
N MET A 109 -27.06 -19.38 -3.15
CA MET A 109 -26.75 -18.04 -3.66
C MET A 109 -27.21 -17.94 -5.11
N VAL A 110 -27.80 -16.81 -5.48
CA VAL A 110 -28.29 -16.58 -6.85
C VAL A 110 -27.80 -15.23 -7.33
N ILE A 111 -26.98 -15.24 -8.36
CA ILE A 111 -26.47 -14.02 -9.02
C ILE A 111 -27.27 -13.84 -10.30
N ARG A 112 -27.92 -12.68 -10.44
CA ARG A 112 -28.69 -12.30 -11.64
C ARG A 112 -28.22 -10.95 -12.16
N ALA A 113 -27.89 -10.91 -13.45
CA ALA A 113 -27.77 -9.67 -14.20
C ALA A 113 -29.14 -9.32 -14.80
N HIS A 114 -29.79 -8.27 -14.33
CA HIS A 114 -31.12 -7.84 -14.76
C HIS A 114 -31.00 -6.85 -15.94
N SER A 115 -31.03 -7.36 -17.19
CA SER A 115 -31.23 -6.55 -18.41
C SER A 115 -31.82 -7.38 -19.57
N VAL A 116 -31.92 -6.78 -20.77
CA VAL A 116 -32.35 -7.44 -22.03
C VAL A 116 -31.51 -8.68 -22.36
N ILE A 117 -30.27 -8.76 -21.86
CA ILE A 117 -29.40 -9.92 -21.97
C ILE A 117 -28.91 -10.29 -20.56
N SER A 118 -29.52 -11.32 -19.97
CA SER A 118 -29.38 -11.67 -18.54
C SER A 118 -28.83 -13.08 -18.33
N TYR A 119 -27.75 -13.24 -17.56
CA TYR A 119 -27.32 -14.56 -17.11
C TYR A 119 -27.73 -14.78 -15.66
N THR A 120 -27.88 -16.05 -15.30
CA THR A 120 -28.11 -16.48 -13.91
C THR A 120 -27.07 -17.50 -13.50
N VAL A 121 -26.43 -17.27 -12.35
CA VAL A 121 -25.62 -18.28 -11.68
C VAL A 121 -26.30 -18.65 -10.38
N THR A 122 -26.63 -19.92 -10.22
CA THR A 122 -27.18 -20.49 -8.98
C THR A 122 -26.09 -21.33 -8.33
N LEU A 123 -25.65 -20.98 -7.13
CA LEU A 123 -24.69 -21.77 -6.34
C LEU A 123 -25.44 -22.39 -5.15
N ARG A 124 -25.32 -23.70 -4.96
CA ARG A 124 -25.92 -24.40 -3.80
C ARG A 124 -24.88 -25.20 -3.07
N ASP A 125 -24.78 -25.01 -1.75
CA ASP A 125 -23.79 -25.67 -0.87
C ASP A 125 -22.37 -25.65 -1.47
N SER A 126 -22.00 -24.54 -2.12
CA SER A 126 -20.79 -24.42 -2.93
C SER A 126 -19.92 -23.26 -2.44
N LYS A 127 -18.60 -23.41 -2.55
CA LYS A 127 -17.63 -22.42 -2.09
C LYS A 127 -17.11 -21.60 -3.27
N VAL A 128 -17.08 -20.26 -3.13
CA VAL A 128 -16.44 -19.37 -4.10
C VAL A 128 -15.00 -19.09 -3.68
N LEU A 129 -14.02 -19.42 -4.53
CA LEU A 129 -12.59 -19.21 -4.26
C LEU A 129 -12.14 -17.77 -4.53
N GLY A 130 -12.84 -17.07 -5.42
CA GLY A 130 -12.55 -15.70 -5.79
C GLY A 130 -13.50 -15.19 -6.85
N MET A 131 -13.70 -13.88 -6.86
CA MET A 131 -14.64 -13.19 -7.74
C MET A 131 -13.95 -12.03 -8.45
N ASN A 132 -13.96 -12.06 -9.78
CA ASN A 132 -13.58 -10.96 -10.64
C ASN A 132 -14.84 -10.37 -11.28
N MET A 133 -14.93 -9.05 -11.30
CA MET A 133 -16.10 -8.33 -11.77
C MET A 133 -15.69 -7.23 -12.74
N THR A 134 -16.43 -7.12 -13.83
CA THR A 134 -16.31 -6.04 -14.82
C THR A 134 -17.68 -5.38 -15.00
N ALA A 135 -17.79 -4.11 -14.66
CA ALA A 135 -19.00 -3.29 -14.78
C ALA A 135 -18.80 -2.24 -15.88
N ILE A 136 -19.70 -2.21 -16.85
CA ILE A 136 -19.67 -1.20 -17.93
C ILE A 136 -21.08 -0.62 -18.05
N THR A 137 -21.22 0.68 -17.77
CA THR A 137 -22.52 1.37 -17.74
C THR A 137 -23.57 0.56 -16.96
N SER A 138 -23.17 0.07 -15.78
CA SER A 138 -23.97 -0.85 -14.98
C SER A 138 -24.13 -0.35 -13.56
N GLU A 139 -25.22 -0.77 -12.92
CA GLU A 139 -25.48 -0.53 -11.50
C GLU A 139 -25.32 -1.87 -10.77
N ILE A 140 -24.41 -1.91 -9.80
CA ILE A 140 -24.06 -3.15 -9.11
C ILE A 140 -24.07 -2.93 -7.60
N ASP A 141 -24.90 -3.71 -6.92
CA ASP A 141 -24.90 -3.82 -5.47
C ASP A 141 -24.15 -5.08 -5.04
N ILE A 142 -23.15 -4.92 -4.18
CA ILE A 142 -22.30 -5.99 -3.65
C ILE A 142 -22.44 -5.97 -2.13
N SER A 143 -22.79 -7.10 -1.54
CA SER A 143 -22.96 -7.25 -0.09
C SER A 143 -22.29 -8.51 0.42
N GLU A 144 -21.70 -8.46 1.62
CA GLU A 144 -21.12 -9.61 2.34
C GLU A 144 -20.22 -10.50 1.46
N SER A 145 -19.41 -9.88 0.59
CA SER A 145 -18.66 -10.59 -0.45
C SER A 145 -17.19 -10.21 -0.49
N ASP A 146 -16.35 -11.19 -0.84
CA ASP A 146 -14.92 -10.99 -1.11
C ASP A 146 -14.67 -10.92 -2.63
N VAL A 147 -14.22 -9.75 -3.10
CA VAL A 147 -13.92 -9.47 -4.51
C VAL A 147 -12.42 -9.32 -4.71
N TYR A 148 -11.86 -10.09 -5.63
CA TYR A 148 -10.43 -10.00 -5.95
C TYR A 148 -10.15 -8.79 -6.84
N VAL A 149 -10.90 -8.67 -7.93
CA VAL A 149 -10.78 -7.55 -8.87
C VAL A 149 -12.15 -7.02 -9.21
N LEU A 150 -12.35 -5.74 -8.97
CA LEU A 150 -13.48 -4.96 -9.47
C LEU A 150 -12.93 -3.98 -10.52
N PHE A 151 -13.41 -4.10 -11.75
CA PHE A 151 -13.21 -3.11 -12.79
C PHE A 151 -14.56 -2.45 -13.10
N ALA A 152 -14.62 -1.13 -13.02
CA ALA A 152 -15.82 -0.36 -13.34
C ALA A 152 -15.50 0.74 -14.34
N SER A 153 -16.33 0.92 -15.36
CA SER A 153 -16.08 1.87 -16.44
C SER A 153 -17.37 2.44 -17.03
N HIS A 154 -17.24 3.52 -17.80
CA HIS A 154 -18.33 4.16 -18.57
C HIS A 154 -19.57 4.48 -17.73
N ALA A 155 -19.41 5.28 -16.67
CA ALA A 155 -20.50 5.69 -15.79
C ALA A 155 -21.21 4.53 -15.07
N SER A 156 -20.44 3.58 -14.55
CA SER A 156 -20.99 2.54 -13.68
C SER A 156 -21.20 3.06 -12.25
N SER A 157 -22.23 2.57 -11.58
CA SER A 157 -22.52 2.85 -10.17
C SER A 157 -22.36 1.57 -9.36
N ILE A 158 -21.52 1.61 -8.33
CA ILE A 158 -21.24 0.44 -7.48
C ILE A 158 -21.59 0.80 -6.05
N SER A 159 -22.40 -0.04 -5.41
CA SER A 159 -22.65 -0.02 -3.97
C SER A 159 -21.98 -1.23 -3.33
N LEU A 160 -21.24 -1.01 -2.25
CA LEU A 160 -20.50 -2.03 -1.52
C LEU A 160 -20.90 -1.97 -0.03
N ASP A 161 -21.34 -3.08 0.52
CA ASP A 161 -21.72 -3.19 1.92
C ASP A 161 -21.08 -4.40 2.59
N SER A 162 -20.47 -4.21 3.75
CA SER A 162 -19.86 -5.29 4.55
C SER A 162 -18.98 -6.24 3.73
N SER A 163 -18.18 -5.71 2.82
CA SER A 163 -17.46 -6.50 1.79
C SER A 163 -15.98 -6.12 1.71
N SER A 164 -15.19 -7.00 1.10
CA SER A 164 -13.76 -6.74 0.88
C SER A 164 -13.43 -6.73 -0.61
N ILE A 165 -12.60 -5.78 -1.03
CA ILE A 165 -12.07 -5.70 -2.39
C ILE A 165 -10.54 -5.61 -2.34
N ILE A 166 -9.85 -6.54 -3.01
CA ILE A 166 -8.39 -6.45 -3.12
C ILE A 166 -8.01 -5.33 -4.10
N LEU A 167 -8.53 -5.34 -5.32
CA LEU A 167 -8.24 -4.32 -6.34
C LEU A 167 -9.53 -3.75 -6.95
N ALA A 168 -9.75 -2.45 -6.77
CA ALA A 168 -10.80 -1.67 -7.42
C ALA A 168 -10.17 -0.72 -8.45
N LEU A 169 -10.47 -0.93 -9.72
CA LEU A 169 -10.07 -0.09 -10.85
C LEU A 169 -11.30 0.66 -11.35
N LEU A 170 -11.40 1.95 -11.01
CA LEU A 170 -12.49 2.80 -11.47
C LEU A 170 -12.02 3.65 -12.66
N GLU A 171 -12.50 3.29 -13.84
CA GLU A 171 -12.38 4.05 -15.07
C GLU A 171 -13.45 5.15 -15.19
N ALA A 172 -13.37 5.93 -16.28
CA ALA A 172 -14.09 7.17 -16.50
C ALA A 172 -15.53 7.22 -15.94
N SER A 173 -15.74 8.22 -15.07
CA SER A 173 -17.04 8.65 -14.53
C SER A 173 -17.78 7.62 -13.68
N SER A 174 -17.07 6.67 -13.08
CA SER A 174 -17.69 5.65 -12.23
C SER A 174 -17.86 6.12 -10.79
N ASN A 175 -18.92 5.66 -10.14
CA ASN A 175 -19.23 5.97 -8.75
C ASN A 175 -19.12 4.72 -7.89
N LEU A 176 -18.51 4.84 -6.71
CA LEU A 176 -18.42 3.78 -5.71
C LEU A 176 -18.87 4.31 -4.35
N LEU A 177 -19.90 3.70 -3.79
CA LEU A 177 -20.35 3.93 -2.43
C LEU A 177 -19.99 2.69 -1.62
N ALA A 178 -19.22 2.82 -0.55
CA ALA A 178 -18.90 1.70 0.33
C ALA A 178 -19.23 1.99 1.80
N SER A 179 -19.87 1.03 2.46
CA SER A 179 -20.13 1.04 3.90
C SER A 179 -19.55 -0.21 4.55
N ASP A 180 -18.91 -0.03 5.71
CA ASP A 180 -18.40 -1.13 6.54
C ASP A 180 -17.51 -2.11 5.77
N SER A 181 -16.72 -1.58 4.83
CA SER A 181 -15.99 -2.37 3.81
C SER A 181 -14.49 -2.07 3.79
N GLU A 182 -13.70 -2.97 3.22
CA GLU A 182 -12.27 -2.80 3.01
C GLU A 182 -11.94 -2.78 1.50
N ILE A 183 -11.17 -1.78 1.05
CA ILE A 183 -10.65 -1.69 -0.32
C ILE A 183 -9.13 -1.55 -0.27
N ARG A 184 -8.39 -2.62 -0.56
CA ARG A 184 -6.93 -2.64 -0.39
C ARG A 184 -6.18 -1.79 -1.43
N LEU A 185 -6.61 -1.83 -2.67
CA LEU A 185 -6.04 -1.09 -3.80
C LEU A 185 -7.16 -0.39 -4.58
N LEU A 186 -7.38 0.90 -4.30
CA LEU A 186 -8.23 1.76 -5.09
C LEU A 186 -7.41 2.53 -6.12
N VAL A 187 -7.71 2.33 -7.40
CA VAL A 187 -7.11 3.05 -8.53
C VAL A 187 -8.22 3.86 -9.20
N LEU A 188 -8.01 5.16 -9.29
CA LEU A 188 -8.99 6.10 -9.86
C LEU A 188 -8.41 6.73 -11.13
N SER A 189 -9.22 6.78 -12.18
CA SER A 189 -8.95 7.62 -13.36
C SER A 189 -9.83 8.88 -13.35
N GLN A 190 -10.53 9.18 -14.45
CA GLN A 190 -11.17 10.48 -14.67
C GLN A 190 -12.58 10.55 -14.10
N PHE A 191 -12.88 11.65 -13.39
CA PHE A 191 -14.22 12.03 -12.92
C PHE A 191 -14.94 10.99 -12.06
N ASN A 192 -14.19 10.18 -11.31
CA ASN A 192 -14.77 9.19 -10.41
C ASN A 192 -15.22 9.82 -9.09
N THR A 193 -16.31 9.32 -8.52
CA THR A 193 -16.73 9.70 -7.16
C THR A 193 -16.72 8.47 -6.27
N VAL A 194 -15.99 8.53 -5.16
CA VAL A 194 -15.96 7.47 -4.16
C VAL A 194 -16.40 8.04 -2.82
N GLU A 195 -17.36 7.40 -2.17
CA GLU A 195 -17.76 7.70 -0.79
C GLU A 195 -17.62 6.45 0.06
N LEU A 196 -16.87 6.56 1.15
CA LEU A 196 -16.54 5.47 2.07
C LEU A 196 -17.02 5.83 3.47
N LYS A 197 -17.76 4.93 4.11
CA LYS A 197 -18.28 5.10 5.47
C LYS A 197 -17.87 3.91 6.35
N HIS A 198 -17.32 4.16 7.53
CA HIS A 198 -16.82 3.09 8.43
C HIS A 198 -15.93 2.07 7.73
N SER A 199 -15.12 2.51 6.77
CA SER A 199 -14.42 1.65 5.83
C SER A 199 -12.91 1.91 5.87
N SER A 200 -12.13 1.02 5.28
CA SER A 200 -10.68 1.19 5.11
C SER A 200 -10.29 1.18 3.64
N VAL A 201 -9.36 2.05 3.23
CA VAL A 201 -8.93 2.17 1.83
C VAL A 201 -7.44 2.40 1.66
N GLY A 202 -6.81 1.66 0.74
CA GLY A 202 -5.47 1.95 0.24
C GLY A 202 -5.55 2.60 -1.14
N ILE A 203 -4.97 3.79 -1.32
CA ILE A 203 -5.19 4.61 -2.52
C ILE A 203 -3.95 4.60 -3.42
N THR A 204 -4.17 4.44 -4.72
CA THR A 204 -3.12 4.51 -5.75
C THR A 204 -3.27 5.79 -6.57
N LEU A 205 -2.28 6.68 -6.46
CA LEU A 205 -2.19 7.90 -7.26
C LEU A 205 -1.42 7.65 -8.54
N LEU A 206 -2.12 7.70 -9.67
CA LEU A 206 -1.52 7.69 -10.99
C LEU A 206 -1.28 9.13 -11.47
N LEU A 207 0.00 9.48 -11.65
CA LEU A 207 0.44 10.82 -12.02
C LEU A 207 1.14 10.73 -13.39
N MET A 208 0.47 11.25 -14.44
CA MET A 208 0.95 11.17 -15.83
C MET A 208 1.35 12.55 -16.35
N GLY A 209 2.63 12.79 -16.58
CA GLY A 209 3.16 14.09 -17.03
C GLY A 209 2.90 15.26 -16.07
N ARG A 210 2.77 14.98 -14.76
CA ARG A 210 2.34 15.97 -13.76
C ARG A 210 3.50 16.57 -12.98
N LYS A 211 3.35 17.82 -12.55
CA LYS A 211 4.27 18.48 -11.62
C LYS A 211 3.53 18.87 -10.34
N GLU A 212 3.78 18.16 -9.25
CA GLU A 212 2.95 18.24 -8.04
C GLU A 212 3.77 18.24 -6.77
N ARG A 213 3.26 18.90 -5.74
CA ARG A 213 3.74 18.80 -4.36
C ARG A 213 2.60 18.33 -3.47
N LEU A 214 2.76 17.14 -2.89
CA LEU A 214 1.71 16.39 -2.22
C LEU A 214 2.03 16.20 -0.73
N ARG A 215 0.98 16.21 0.07
CA ARG A 215 0.97 15.72 1.45
C ARG A 215 -0.18 14.74 1.57
N LEU A 216 0.14 13.48 1.77
CA LEU A 216 -0.81 12.38 1.70
C LEU A 216 -1.22 11.99 3.12
N PRO A 217 -2.47 12.27 3.52
CA PRO A 217 -2.98 11.94 4.85
C PRO A 217 -3.12 10.42 5.02
N SER A 218 -2.80 9.88 6.19
CA SER A 218 -2.92 8.44 6.50
C SER A 218 -3.47 8.24 7.90
N GLY A 219 -4.13 7.10 8.13
CA GLY A 219 -4.80 6.77 9.38
C GLY A 219 -6.30 7.08 9.35
N ALA A 220 -6.92 7.03 10.53
CA ALA A 220 -8.36 7.17 10.71
C ALA A 220 -8.82 8.65 10.71
N TYR A 221 -9.92 8.93 10.01
CA TYR A 221 -10.52 10.25 9.88
C TYR A 221 -12.03 10.21 10.13
N PRO A 222 -12.58 11.11 10.96
CA PRO A 222 -14.03 11.25 11.11
C PRO A 222 -14.68 11.78 9.82
N SER A 223 -13.98 12.66 9.11
CA SER A 223 -14.37 13.10 7.77
C SER A 223 -13.16 13.68 7.04
N ILE A 224 -12.93 13.26 5.80
CA ILE A 224 -11.95 13.88 4.91
C ILE A 224 -12.43 13.79 3.46
N ILE A 225 -12.16 14.84 2.67
CA ILE A 225 -12.40 14.86 1.24
C ILE A 225 -11.06 15.02 0.55
N LEU A 226 -10.76 14.07 -0.32
CA LEU A 226 -9.61 14.06 -1.21
C LEU A 226 -10.12 14.36 -2.62
N LEU A 227 -9.40 15.22 -3.33
CA LEU A 227 -9.74 15.60 -4.69
C LEU A 227 -8.48 15.68 -5.51
N ASP A 228 -8.58 15.31 -6.77
CA ASP A 228 -7.54 15.54 -7.76
C ASP A 228 -8.05 16.44 -8.86
N ASN A 229 -7.54 17.67 -8.90
CA ASN A 229 -7.96 18.66 -9.89
C ASN A 229 -7.61 18.29 -11.34
N ALA A 230 -6.62 17.43 -11.56
CA ALA A 230 -6.18 17.09 -12.92
C ALA A 230 -7.10 16.05 -13.58
N THR A 231 -7.53 15.05 -12.82
CA THR A 231 -8.39 13.96 -13.31
C THR A 231 -9.85 14.14 -12.89
N GLY A 232 -10.12 15.02 -11.92
CA GLY A 232 -11.46 15.34 -11.44
C GLY A 232 -12.08 14.27 -10.53
N TRP A 233 -11.32 13.28 -10.05
CA TRP A 233 -11.86 12.33 -9.08
C TRP A 233 -11.99 12.93 -7.68
N ILE A 234 -12.95 12.42 -6.92
CA ILE A 234 -13.24 12.80 -5.54
C ILE A 234 -13.34 11.52 -4.70
N VAL A 235 -12.66 11.48 -3.55
CA VAL A 235 -12.85 10.45 -2.52
C VAL A 235 -13.26 11.13 -1.23
N LYS A 236 -14.45 10.79 -0.73
CA LYS A 236 -14.99 11.23 0.53
C LYS A 236 -14.94 10.06 1.52
N LEU A 237 -14.32 10.29 2.67
CA LEU A 237 -14.23 9.32 3.75
C LEU A 237 -15.01 9.87 4.95
N LEU A 238 -15.83 9.03 5.57
CA LEU A 238 -16.61 9.31 6.77
C LEU A 238 -16.33 8.21 7.80
N ASP A 239 -15.82 8.57 8.97
CA ASP A 239 -15.43 7.64 10.03
C ASP A 239 -14.61 6.45 9.50
N SER A 240 -13.66 6.73 8.60
CA SER A 240 -12.96 5.75 7.78
C SER A 240 -11.45 5.94 7.83
N GLU A 241 -10.69 4.95 7.39
CA GLU A 241 -9.22 4.92 7.45
C GLU A 241 -8.57 4.89 6.07
N ILE A 242 -7.53 5.70 5.88
CA ILE A 242 -6.60 5.55 4.75
C ILE A 242 -5.41 4.71 5.23
N ILE A 243 -5.35 3.46 4.81
CA ILE A 243 -4.36 2.49 5.29
C ILE A 243 -2.99 2.72 4.65
N ASP A 244 -2.95 3.07 3.36
CA ASP A 244 -1.71 3.36 2.66
C ASP A 244 -1.88 4.17 1.37
N TRP A 245 -0.76 4.68 0.87
CA TRP A 245 -0.64 5.35 -0.42
C TRP A 245 0.37 4.64 -1.32
N ARG A 246 0.01 4.53 -2.60
CA ARG A 246 0.91 4.11 -3.68
C ARG A 246 1.00 5.24 -4.69
N ILE A 247 2.21 5.60 -5.09
CA ILE A 247 2.45 6.72 -6.00
C ILE A 247 3.08 6.16 -7.26
N ILE A 248 2.39 6.33 -8.39
CA ILE A 248 2.82 5.87 -9.70
C ILE A 248 3.02 7.11 -10.57
N ALA A 249 4.27 7.53 -10.73
CA ALA A 249 4.65 8.69 -11.53
C ALA A 249 5.21 8.24 -12.88
N ILE A 250 4.52 8.59 -13.97
CA ILE A 250 4.87 8.19 -15.34
C ILE A 250 4.87 9.40 -16.29
N GLN A 251 5.38 9.20 -17.50
CA GLN A 251 5.40 10.18 -18.59
C GLN A 251 6.08 11.51 -18.23
N GLY A 252 7.24 11.47 -17.59
CA GLY A 252 8.02 12.67 -17.25
C GLY A 252 7.44 13.49 -16.09
N SER A 253 6.73 12.86 -15.16
CA SER A 253 6.18 13.53 -13.98
C SER A 253 7.28 13.99 -13.01
N GLU A 254 7.08 15.09 -12.30
CA GLU A 254 7.94 15.59 -11.23
C GLU A 254 7.11 15.77 -9.96
N VAL A 255 7.26 14.86 -9.01
CA VAL A 255 6.39 14.75 -7.83
C VAL A 255 7.23 14.94 -6.58
N ILE A 256 6.81 15.83 -5.69
CA ILE A 256 7.39 16.00 -4.36
C ILE A 256 6.34 15.55 -3.35
N VAL A 257 6.69 14.63 -2.46
CA VAL A 257 5.80 14.11 -1.42
C VAL A 257 6.44 14.45 -0.08
N GLU A 258 5.66 15.02 0.83
CA GLU A 258 6.19 15.50 2.11
C GLU A 258 5.42 14.94 3.30
N ASN A 259 6.15 14.59 4.36
CA ASN A 259 5.59 14.24 5.67
C ASN A 259 4.44 13.21 5.57
N SER A 260 4.62 12.21 4.72
CA SER A 260 3.57 11.25 4.37
C SER A 260 4.03 9.82 4.67
N HIS A 261 3.07 8.93 4.87
CA HIS A 261 3.32 7.49 4.89
C HIS A 261 2.96 6.91 3.52
N VAL A 262 3.94 6.29 2.85
CA VAL A 262 3.79 5.78 1.49
C VAL A 262 4.19 4.31 1.49
N LEU A 263 3.29 3.43 1.03
CA LEU A 263 3.60 2.02 0.88
C LEU A 263 4.59 1.80 -0.26
N LEU A 264 4.35 2.44 -1.42
CA LEU A 264 5.17 2.28 -2.62
C LEU A 264 5.31 3.58 -3.41
N ALA A 265 6.52 3.84 -3.90
CA ALA A 265 6.80 4.85 -4.93
C ALA A 265 7.33 4.17 -6.20
N TYR A 266 6.65 4.39 -7.31
CA TYR A 266 6.99 3.88 -8.64
C TYR A 266 7.24 5.05 -9.59
N ALA A 267 8.41 5.11 -10.22
CA ALA A 267 8.77 6.15 -11.18
C ALA A 267 9.22 5.55 -12.51
N GLU A 268 8.56 5.94 -13.60
CA GLU A 268 8.83 5.46 -14.97
C GLU A 268 8.96 6.63 -15.96
N ALA A 269 9.64 6.39 -17.08
CA ALA A 269 9.65 7.25 -18.26
C ALA A 269 10.11 8.68 -17.93
N LEU A 270 11.35 8.81 -17.46
CA LEU A 270 11.99 10.07 -17.03
C LEU A 270 11.29 10.78 -15.84
N SER A 271 10.35 10.13 -15.17
CA SER A 271 9.66 10.71 -14.01
C SER A 271 10.57 10.77 -12.78
N ARG A 272 10.33 11.74 -11.92
CA ARG A 272 11.09 12.02 -10.70
C ARG A 272 10.15 12.10 -9.51
N ILE A 273 10.41 11.32 -8.45
CA ILE A 273 9.71 11.43 -7.17
C ILE A 273 10.71 11.85 -6.10
N LYS A 274 10.44 12.93 -5.37
CA LYS A 274 11.18 13.35 -4.18
C LYS A 274 10.35 13.06 -2.95
N LEU A 275 10.86 12.22 -2.07
CA LEU A 275 10.22 11.83 -0.82
C LEU A 275 10.90 12.56 0.32
N ILE A 276 10.27 13.59 0.86
CA ILE A 276 10.79 14.44 1.92
C ILE A 276 10.13 14.05 3.24
N ASN A 277 10.91 13.60 4.21
CA ASN A 277 10.39 13.18 5.52
C ASN A 277 9.25 12.14 5.41
N CYS A 278 9.33 11.25 4.42
CA CYS A 278 8.30 10.25 4.18
C CYS A 278 8.76 8.89 4.69
N LEU A 279 7.89 8.20 5.43
CA LEU A 279 8.09 6.79 5.73
C LEU A 279 7.71 5.98 4.49
N ILE A 280 8.58 5.05 4.10
CA ILE A 280 8.37 4.16 2.95
C ILE A 280 8.42 2.73 3.45
N GLU A 281 7.38 1.94 3.17
CA GLU A 281 7.33 0.54 3.59
C GLU A 281 8.04 -0.40 2.60
N LEU A 282 7.81 -0.23 1.30
CA LEU A 282 8.40 -1.06 0.25
C LEU A 282 9.52 -0.33 -0.50
N PRO A 283 10.57 -1.03 -0.95
CA PRO A 283 11.60 -0.42 -1.79
C PRO A 283 10.97 0.27 -3.01
N PRO A 284 11.35 1.53 -3.32
CA PRO A 284 10.90 2.20 -4.53
C PRO A 284 11.28 1.43 -5.78
N ILE A 285 10.38 1.47 -6.77
CA ILE A 285 10.57 0.81 -8.07
C ILE A 285 10.80 1.90 -9.11
N VAL A 286 11.81 1.70 -9.96
CA VAL A 286 12.23 2.69 -10.95
C VAL A 286 12.52 2.00 -12.27
N ASP A 287 11.99 2.55 -13.36
CA ASP A 287 12.14 2.01 -14.71
C ASP A 287 12.25 3.14 -15.74
N MET A 288 12.73 2.85 -16.95
CA MET A 288 12.84 3.76 -18.10
C MET A 288 13.41 5.15 -17.73
N LEU A 289 14.61 5.16 -17.13
CA LEU A 289 15.30 6.39 -16.69
C LEU A 289 14.52 7.23 -15.65
N GLY A 290 13.55 6.63 -14.96
CA GLY A 290 12.92 7.23 -13.79
C GLY A 290 13.92 7.47 -12.65
N ARG A 291 13.47 8.18 -11.61
CA ARG A 291 14.30 8.46 -10.43
C ARG A 291 13.47 8.70 -9.18
N VAL A 292 13.88 8.10 -8.07
CA VAL A 292 13.32 8.38 -6.74
C VAL A 292 14.43 8.92 -5.84
N GLU A 293 14.19 10.04 -5.18
CA GLU A 293 15.12 10.70 -4.26
C GLU A 293 14.51 10.75 -2.87
N ILE A 294 15.25 10.28 -1.87
CA ILE A 294 14.80 10.25 -0.47
C ILE A 294 15.55 11.34 0.28
N TYR A 295 14.80 12.19 0.98
CA TYR A 295 15.29 13.32 1.74
C TYR A 295 14.79 13.28 3.17
N TRP A 296 15.66 13.71 4.10
CA TRP A 296 15.31 13.87 5.50
C TRP A 296 15.78 15.22 6.03
N THR A 297 14.98 15.77 6.94
CA THR A 297 15.34 16.96 7.71
C THR A 297 16.31 16.57 8.83
N LEU A 298 17.44 17.27 8.91
CA LEU A 298 18.39 17.23 10.01
C LEU A 298 18.33 18.55 10.79
N ARG A 299 18.02 18.48 12.09
CA ARG A 299 18.07 19.61 13.02
C ARG A 299 19.30 19.47 13.91
N VAL A 300 20.24 20.40 13.80
CA VAL A 300 21.44 20.48 14.65
C VAL A 300 21.22 21.56 15.70
N ILE A 301 21.06 21.12 16.94
CA ILE A 301 20.94 21.99 18.11
C ILE A 301 22.32 22.17 18.72
N THR A 302 22.79 23.42 18.74
CA THR A 302 24.07 23.76 19.34
C THR A 302 23.87 24.41 20.70
N LEU A 303 24.50 23.82 21.70
CA LEU A 303 24.51 24.32 23.07
C LEU A 303 25.92 24.77 23.43
N ARG A 304 26.08 25.98 23.97
CA ARG A 304 27.33 26.46 24.55
C ARG A 304 27.11 26.64 26.04
N ASP A 305 27.96 26.02 26.85
CA ASP A 305 27.81 26.04 28.32
C ASP A 305 26.39 25.63 28.77
N LEU A 306 25.82 24.61 28.11
CA LEU A 306 24.47 24.07 28.31
C LEU A 306 23.30 25.00 27.91
N VAL A 307 23.57 26.15 27.28
CA VAL A 307 22.56 27.10 26.81
C VAL A 307 22.52 27.13 25.28
N PRO A 308 21.35 27.26 24.63
CA PRO A 308 21.23 27.50 23.19
C PRO A 308 22.17 28.59 22.68
N ALA A 309 22.97 28.26 21.68
CA ALA A 309 23.97 29.17 21.13
C ALA A 309 23.54 29.66 19.75
N ARG A 310 23.25 30.96 19.64
CA ARG A 310 22.87 31.63 18.39
C ARG A 310 24.10 31.99 17.54
N GLY A 311 23.92 32.00 16.22
CA GLY A 311 24.94 32.46 15.27
C GLY A 311 26.16 31.56 15.16
N ILE A 312 26.03 30.29 15.57
CA ILE A 312 27.08 29.29 15.46
C ILE A 312 27.07 28.73 14.04
N ASN A 313 28.25 28.61 13.45
CA ASN A 313 28.38 28.02 12.12
C ASN A 313 28.29 26.50 12.19
N VAL A 314 27.30 25.95 11.49
CA VAL A 314 27.11 24.51 11.29
C VAL A 314 27.36 24.21 9.82
N THR A 315 28.33 23.36 9.55
CA THR A 315 28.72 22.96 8.20
C THR A 315 28.55 21.45 8.05
N ILE A 316 27.94 21.03 6.95
CA ILE A 316 27.67 19.64 6.61
C ILE A 316 28.58 19.24 5.44
N PHE A 317 29.32 18.16 5.63
CA PHE A 317 30.13 17.53 4.58
C PHE A 317 29.60 16.13 4.29
N ASP A 318 29.80 15.65 3.08
CA ASP A 318 29.63 14.23 2.76
C ASP A 318 30.78 13.39 3.35
N GLU A 319 30.71 12.07 3.15
CA GLU A 319 31.75 11.15 3.60
C GLU A 319 33.13 11.37 2.96
N ASN A 320 33.18 12.02 1.80
CA ASN A 320 34.40 12.34 1.07
C ASN A 320 34.98 13.71 1.46
N GLY A 321 34.34 14.40 2.43
CA GLY A 321 34.75 15.73 2.88
C GLY A 321 34.34 16.87 1.94
N ARG A 322 33.45 16.63 0.98
CA ARG A 322 32.89 17.68 0.13
C ARG A 322 31.83 18.45 0.91
N LEU A 323 31.86 19.78 0.81
CA LEU A 323 30.85 20.64 1.39
C LEU A 323 29.48 20.40 0.74
N ILE A 324 28.47 20.09 1.55
CA ILE A 324 27.08 19.88 1.12
C ILE A 324 26.20 21.07 1.48
N ALA A 325 26.28 21.55 2.72
CA ALA A 325 25.47 22.65 3.20
C ALA A 325 26.14 23.39 4.36
N HIS A 326 25.70 24.62 4.62
CA HIS A 326 26.08 25.36 5.83
C HIS A 326 24.93 26.29 6.25
N ALA A 327 24.79 26.50 7.56
CA ALA A 327 23.81 27.42 8.12
C ALA A 327 24.30 27.97 9.47
N LEU A 328 23.76 29.12 9.86
CA LEU A 328 23.94 29.68 11.19
C LEU A 328 22.78 29.26 12.09
N THR A 329 23.08 28.98 13.35
CA THR A 329 22.02 28.68 14.33
C THR A 329 21.15 29.90 14.62
N ASN A 330 19.83 29.66 14.77
CA ASN A 330 18.83 30.67 15.14
C ASN A 330 18.88 31.01 16.64
N GLU A 331 17.88 31.75 17.15
CA GLU A 331 17.80 32.14 18.58
C GLU A 331 17.67 30.95 19.53
N GLU A 332 17.09 29.85 19.06
CA GLU A 332 16.96 28.58 19.79
C GLU A 332 18.20 27.69 19.66
N GLY A 333 19.26 28.18 19.02
CA GLY A 333 20.49 27.44 18.78
C GLY A 333 20.35 26.33 17.72
N VAL A 334 19.32 26.40 16.87
CA VAL A 334 19.01 25.36 15.87
C VAL A 334 19.46 25.79 14.48
N ALA A 335 20.11 24.88 13.76
CA ALA A 335 20.33 24.93 12.32
C ALA A 335 19.63 23.74 11.66
N GLU A 336 18.83 23.98 10.62
CA GLU A 336 18.05 22.95 9.94
C GLU A 336 18.52 22.74 8.50
N PHE A 337 18.59 21.49 8.06
CA PHE A 337 19.06 21.09 6.75
C PHE A 337 18.13 20.04 6.14
N LEU A 338 17.85 20.17 4.84
CA LEU A 338 17.22 19.10 4.06
C LEU A 338 18.33 18.38 3.28
N LEU A 339 18.56 17.11 3.60
CA LEU A 339 19.69 16.35 3.07
C LEU A 339 19.20 15.07 2.38
N THR A 340 19.87 14.69 1.29
CA THR A 340 19.54 13.48 0.53
C THR A 340 20.07 12.24 1.26
N GLN A 341 19.24 11.24 1.49
CA GLN A 341 19.68 9.95 2.03
C GLN A 341 19.96 8.95 0.92
N ALA A 342 19.16 8.92 -0.13
CA ALA A 342 19.40 8.02 -1.24
C ALA A 342 18.85 8.58 -2.55
N ILE A 343 19.47 8.16 -3.64
CA ILE A 343 18.96 8.32 -5.00
C ILE A 343 18.84 6.92 -5.59
N ILE A 344 17.64 6.57 -6.04
CA ILE A 344 17.32 5.28 -6.63
C ILE A 344 17.04 5.53 -8.11
N THR A 345 17.80 4.84 -8.96
CA THR A 345 17.61 4.76 -10.40
C THR A 345 17.35 3.31 -10.78
N GLU A 346 17.03 3.06 -12.05
CA GLU A 346 16.86 1.72 -12.61
C GLU A 346 18.09 0.82 -12.39
N GLU A 347 19.29 1.38 -12.55
CA GLU A 347 20.54 0.63 -12.48
C GLU A 347 21.04 0.41 -11.05
N MET A 348 20.80 1.37 -10.15
CA MET A 348 21.43 1.36 -8.84
C MET A 348 20.71 2.20 -7.79
N ARG A 349 21.01 1.86 -6.52
CA ARG A 349 20.75 2.73 -5.37
C ARG A 349 22.06 3.39 -4.95
N ILE A 350 22.11 4.71 -5.02
CA ILE A 350 23.21 5.53 -4.50
C ILE A 350 22.84 5.93 -3.07
N ASP A 351 23.57 5.41 -2.08
CA ASP A 351 23.41 5.83 -0.68
C ASP A 351 24.24 7.09 -0.41
N LEU A 352 23.57 8.12 0.09
CA LEU A 352 24.14 9.43 0.42
C LEU A 352 23.89 9.78 1.90
N GLY A 353 23.40 8.85 2.71
CA GLY A 353 22.97 9.10 4.09
C GLY A 353 24.10 9.43 5.06
N THR A 354 25.36 9.17 4.71
CA THR A 354 26.51 9.42 5.59
C THR A 354 26.96 10.88 5.53
N TYR A 355 26.87 11.59 6.67
CA TYR A 355 27.27 13.00 6.77
C TYR A 355 28.23 13.26 7.92
N ILE A 356 29.11 14.24 7.73
CA ILE A 356 30.00 14.80 8.75
C ILE A 356 29.52 16.21 9.09
N ILE A 357 29.05 16.38 10.32
CA ILE A 357 28.60 17.66 10.87
C ILE A 357 29.78 18.31 11.58
N GLN A 358 30.12 19.53 11.20
CA GLN A 358 31.12 20.33 11.87
C GLN A 358 30.48 21.59 12.43
N VAL A 359 30.61 21.79 13.75
CA VAL A 359 30.12 22.97 14.44
C VAL A 359 31.31 23.78 14.94
N GLY A 360 31.38 25.05 14.56
CA GLY A 360 32.51 25.93 14.86
C GLY A 360 32.10 27.25 15.51
N HIS A 361 32.79 27.61 16.60
CA HIS A 361 32.68 28.93 17.23
C HIS A 361 34.04 29.38 17.80
N GLY A 362 34.67 30.36 17.15
CA GLY A 362 36.05 30.75 17.48
C GLY A 362 37.02 29.58 17.29
N PHE A 363 37.76 29.23 18.34
CA PHE A 363 38.71 28.10 18.35
C PHE A 363 38.04 26.74 18.62
N LEU A 364 36.79 26.71 19.07
CA LEU A 364 36.09 25.47 19.37
C LEU A 364 35.54 24.88 18.06
N ARG A 365 35.88 23.61 17.81
CA ARG A 365 35.37 22.81 16.71
C ARG A 365 34.98 21.45 17.21
N VAL A 366 33.75 21.05 16.94
CA VAL A 366 33.24 19.71 17.24
C VAL A 366 32.75 19.10 15.95
N THR A 367 33.20 17.88 15.68
CA THR A 367 32.83 17.12 14.49
C THR A 367 32.06 15.87 14.91
N ARG A 368 30.97 15.56 14.21
CA ARG A 368 30.15 14.38 14.46
C ARG A 368 29.75 13.73 13.14
N LYS A 369 30.05 12.43 13.00
CA LYS A 369 29.59 11.61 11.88
C LYS A 369 28.21 11.03 12.19
N ILE A 370 27.32 11.02 11.20
CA ILE A 370 25.96 10.50 11.31
C ILE A 370 25.61 9.69 10.07
N TYR A 371 24.63 8.79 10.20
CA TYR A 371 23.90 8.23 9.07
C TYR A 371 22.45 8.71 9.17
N LEU A 372 22.00 9.45 8.17
CA LEU A 372 20.67 10.06 8.11
C LEU A 372 19.71 9.07 7.45
N TRP A 373 18.84 8.45 8.24
CA TRP A 373 17.85 7.45 7.76
C TRP A 373 16.40 7.79 8.16
N LYS A 374 16.23 8.91 8.85
CA LYS A 374 14.95 9.50 9.26
C LYS A 374 15.17 10.98 9.55
N THR A 375 14.10 11.73 9.82
CA THR A 375 14.23 13.06 10.42
C THR A 375 15.00 12.94 11.75
N MET A 376 16.11 13.67 11.87
CA MET A 376 17.01 13.57 13.02
C MET A 376 17.17 14.91 13.73
N GLU A 377 17.17 14.86 15.06
CA GLU A 377 17.59 15.97 15.91
C GLU A 377 18.88 15.58 16.63
N ILE A 378 19.91 16.42 16.53
CA ILE A 378 21.24 16.16 17.07
C ILE A 378 21.67 17.33 17.93
N ARG A 379 22.02 17.04 19.18
CA ARG A 379 22.58 18.03 20.10
C ARG A 379 24.11 17.97 20.08
N ILE A 380 24.73 19.13 19.90
CA ILE A 380 26.18 19.31 19.92
C ILE A 380 26.53 20.33 21.01
N TYR A 381 27.39 19.91 21.93
CA TYR A 381 27.82 20.72 23.07
C TYR A 381 29.19 21.33 22.78
N LEU A 382 29.26 22.65 22.84
CA LEU A 382 30.51 23.41 22.84
C LEU A 382 30.87 23.73 24.29
N ILE A 383 31.96 23.13 24.76
CA ILE A 383 32.50 23.38 26.10
C ILE A 383 33.14 24.77 26.10
N GLY A 384 32.46 25.72 26.75
CA GLY A 384 32.97 27.07 26.94
C GLY A 384 33.73 27.22 28.27
N PRO A 385 34.24 28.43 28.55
CA PRO A 385 35.04 28.70 29.75
C PRO A 385 34.25 28.48 31.05
N ILE A 386 32.92 28.69 31.04
CA ILE A 386 32.09 28.48 32.23
C ILE A 386 32.03 26.99 32.58
N THR A 387 31.80 26.13 31.59
CA THR A 387 31.77 24.67 31.82
C THR A 387 33.14 24.16 32.28
N ILE A 388 34.23 24.68 31.71
CA ILE A 388 35.60 24.34 32.15
C ILE A 388 35.83 24.74 33.61
N LEU A 389 35.43 25.97 33.98
CA LEU A 389 35.59 26.48 35.34
C LEU A 389 34.79 25.63 36.34
N ILE A 390 33.52 25.36 36.06
CA ILE A 390 32.67 24.52 36.92
C ILE A 390 33.30 23.13 37.07
N SER A 391 33.70 22.50 35.97
CA SER A 391 34.31 21.16 35.97
C SER A 391 35.58 21.13 36.83
N ALA A 392 36.44 22.14 36.70
CA ALA A 392 37.67 22.27 37.48
C ALA A 392 37.39 22.45 38.97
N VAL A 393 36.41 23.30 39.34
CA VAL A 393 36.00 23.51 40.73
C VAL A 393 35.43 22.23 41.33
N THR A 394 34.54 21.51 40.62
CA THR A 394 34.00 20.24 41.10
C THR A 394 35.08 19.17 41.29
N ALA A 395 36.05 19.08 40.37
CA ALA A 395 37.17 18.15 40.50
C ALA A 395 38.04 18.48 41.73
N ALA A 396 38.34 19.76 41.94
CA ALA A 396 39.09 20.20 43.11
C ALA A 396 38.37 19.87 44.43
N LEU A 397 37.05 20.10 44.49
CA LEU A 397 36.22 19.76 45.65
C LEU A 397 36.20 18.25 45.90
N LEU A 398 36.06 17.44 44.85
CA LEU A 398 36.08 15.98 44.96
C LEU A 398 37.41 15.47 45.51
N ILE A 399 38.53 16.02 45.04
CA ILE A 399 39.87 15.69 45.54
C ILE A 399 40.00 16.03 47.03
N ILE A 400 39.49 17.20 47.45
CA ILE A 400 39.51 17.61 48.86
C ILE A 400 38.69 16.63 49.71
N ILE A 401 37.48 16.25 49.27
CA ILE A 401 36.61 15.30 49.97
C ILE A 401 37.30 13.93 50.09
N ILE A 402 37.81 13.38 48.98
CA ILE A 402 38.52 12.09 48.97
C ILE A 402 39.72 12.12 49.92
N LYS A 403 40.52 13.19 49.90
CA LYS A 403 41.69 13.34 50.76
C LYS A 403 41.30 13.40 52.24
N THR A 404 40.17 14.03 52.56
CA THR A 404 39.64 14.15 53.92
C THR A 404 39.12 12.79 54.42
N VAL A 405 38.35 12.07 53.61
CA VAL A 405 37.85 10.72 53.93
C VAL A 405 39.00 9.74 54.12
N LEU A 406 40.00 9.75 53.23
CA LEU A 406 41.20 8.91 53.36
C LEU A 406 41.98 9.20 54.65
N LYS A 407 42.03 10.47 55.09
CA LYS A 407 42.68 10.85 56.35
C LYS A 407 41.92 10.29 57.55
N VAL A 408 40.59 10.42 57.58
CA VAL A 408 39.73 9.88 58.65
C VAL A 408 39.84 8.35 58.75
N LEU A 409 39.78 7.64 57.62
CA LEU A 409 39.93 6.18 57.58
C LEU A 409 41.33 5.72 58.02
N ARG A 410 42.37 6.53 57.79
CA ARG A 410 43.72 6.26 58.31
C ARG A 410 43.80 6.44 59.83
N GLU A 411 43.12 7.45 60.36
CA GLU A 411 43.08 7.73 61.81
C GLU A 411 42.25 6.68 62.58
N GLU A 412 41.20 6.11 61.98
CA GLU A 412 40.44 4.99 62.57
C GLU A 412 41.24 3.68 62.68
N LYS A 413 42.13 3.38 61.72
CA LYS A 413 43.03 2.20 61.81
C LYS A 413 44.11 2.32 62.89
N VAL A 414 44.36 3.51 63.43
CA VAL A 414 45.41 3.78 64.42
C VAL A 414 44.87 3.82 65.85
N ARG A 415 43.54 3.70 66.06
CA ARG A 415 42.98 3.59 67.41
C ARG A 415 43.20 2.17 67.95
N PRO A 416 43.98 1.99 69.04
CA PRO A 416 44.08 0.69 69.71
C PRO A 416 42.71 0.29 70.31
N PRO A 417 42.42 -1.01 70.48
CA PRO A 417 41.14 -1.46 71.03
C PRO A 417 40.93 -0.84 72.41
N GLN A 418 39.77 -0.22 72.62
CA GLN A 418 39.34 0.24 73.93
C GLN A 418 39.24 -0.97 74.86
N VAL A 419 40.10 -1.01 75.88
CA VAL A 419 39.94 -1.88 77.04
C VAL A 419 38.81 -1.28 77.86
N PHE A 420 37.65 -1.92 77.86
CA PHE A 420 36.58 -1.61 78.80
C PHE A 420 36.95 -2.16 80.20
N PRO A 421 36.65 -1.41 81.27
CA PRO A 421 36.90 -1.85 82.65
C PRO A 421 36.09 -3.09 83.04
#